data_AF-A0A5J5GHN9-F1
#
_entry.id   AF-A0A5J5GHN9-F1
#
_cell.length_a   1.000
_cell.length_b   1.000
_cell.length_c   1.000
_cell.angle_alpha   90.00
_cell.angle_beta   90.00
_cell.angle_gamma   90.00
#
_symmetry.space_group_name_H-M   'P 1'
#
loop_
_entity.id
_entity.type
_entity.pdbx_description
1 polymer ?
#
loop_
_entity_poly.entity_id
_entity_poly.type
_entity_poly.pdbx_seq_one_letter_code
_entity_poly.pdbx_strand_id
1 'polypeptide(L)'
;MDRKQFFKEYDSVFFTPDPHYEYAFKKWLEYYYQTEVYDRRICSGFDRETGEAIPGNTVEYTEINRYAKQLMNKVVEDLRNKNVDDSTWRLARDGASRHSFEETERLLIGKGWINEN
;
A
#
# COMPACT_ATOMS: atom_id res chain seq x y z
N MET A 1 -13.78 14.84 -8.68
CA MET A 1 -13.20 15.33 -7.41
C MET A 1 -12.00 16.19 -7.75
N ASP A 2 -11.99 17.46 -7.31
CA ASP A 2 -10.87 18.39 -7.57
C ASP A 2 -9.62 17.96 -6.79
N ARG A 3 -8.44 18.09 -7.39
CA ARG A 3 -7.14 17.74 -6.80
C ARG A 3 -6.92 18.47 -5.48
N LYS A 4 -7.37 19.73 -5.38
CA LYS A 4 -7.31 20.52 -4.15
C LYS A 4 -8.25 20.02 -3.06
N GLN A 5 -9.42 19.51 -3.44
CA GLN A 5 -10.39 18.94 -2.50
C GLN A 5 -9.84 17.64 -1.89
N PHE A 6 -9.23 16.80 -2.74
CA PHE A 6 -8.57 15.56 -2.32
C PHE A 6 -7.42 15.83 -1.35
N PHE A 7 -6.54 16.80 -1.65
CA PHE A 7 -5.46 17.16 -0.72
C PHE A 7 -5.97 17.76 0.60
N LYS A 8 -7.12 18.46 0.59
CA LYS A 8 -7.71 19.05 1.81
C LYS A 8 -8.38 18.01 2.70
N GLU A 9 -9.06 17.03 2.11
CA GLU A 9 -9.57 15.85 2.83
C GLU A 9 -8.39 14.99 3.32
N TYR A 10 -7.33 14.87 2.53
CA TYR A 10 -6.11 14.16 2.90
C TYR A 10 -5.34 14.81 4.06
N ASP A 11 -5.10 16.13 4.03
CA ASP A 11 -4.44 16.84 5.15
C ASP A 11 -5.23 16.70 6.46
N SER A 12 -6.53 16.43 6.39
CA SER A 12 -7.36 16.13 7.57
C SER A 12 -7.18 14.70 8.11
N VAL A 13 -6.76 13.74 7.28
CA VAL A 13 -6.39 12.36 7.69
C VAL A 13 -5.00 12.34 8.34
N PHE A 14 -4.12 13.29 7.99
CA PHE A 14 -2.75 13.41 8.52
C PHE A 14 -2.65 14.24 9.81
N PHE A 15 -3.72 14.33 10.61
CA PHE A 15 -3.68 15.00 11.91
C PHE A 15 -2.99 14.15 13.01
N THR A 16 -1.86 13.54 12.68
CA THR A 16 -0.89 13.10 13.69
C THR A 16 0.44 13.77 13.36
N PRO A 17 0.98 14.66 14.22
CA PRO A 17 2.31 15.23 14.03
C PRO A 17 3.44 14.19 14.25
N ASP A 18 3.13 12.89 14.27
CA ASP A 18 4.08 11.82 14.53
C ASP A 18 4.77 11.36 13.23
N PRO A 19 6.08 11.64 13.05
CA PRO A 19 6.82 11.20 11.88
C PRO A 19 6.92 9.67 11.76
N HIS A 20 6.75 8.91 12.85
CA HIS A 20 6.72 7.45 12.80
C HIS A 20 5.43 6.93 12.19
N TYR A 21 4.29 7.55 12.51
CA TYR A 21 3.01 7.21 11.88
C TYR A 21 3.04 7.51 10.38
N GLU A 22 3.52 8.71 9.98
CA GLU A 22 3.62 9.05 8.56
C GLU A 22 4.49 8.06 7.79
N TYR A 23 5.65 7.70 8.35
CA TYR A 23 6.53 6.69 7.77
C TYR A 23 5.87 5.31 7.66
N ALA A 24 5.23 4.85 8.74
CA ALA A 24 4.52 3.57 8.77
C ALA A 24 3.37 3.52 7.76
N PHE A 25 2.61 4.61 7.66
CA PHE A 25 1.49 4.75 6.74
C PHE A 25 1.97 4.69 5.29
N LYS A 26 3.04 5.44 4.97
CA LYS A 26 3.70 5.35 3.67
C LYS A 26 4.10 3.91 3.34
N LYS A 27 4.71 3.19 4.29
CA LYS A 27 5.15 1.81 4.07
C LYS A 27 4.00 0.85 3.80
N TRP A 28 2.84 1.05 4.43
CA TRP A 28 1.63 0.30 4.10
C TRP A 28 1.12 0.60 2.69
N LEU A 29 1.07 1.87 2.29
CA LEU A 29 0.67 2.23 0.92
C LEU A 29 1.61 1.65 -0.14
N GLU A 30 2.92 1.75 0.09
CA GLU A 30 3.93 1.13 -0.78
C GLU A 30 3.75 -0.40 -0.87
N TYR A 31 3.46 -1.04 0.27
CA TYR A 31 3.19 -2.48 0.34
C TYR A 31 1.98 -2.86 -0.51
N TYR A 32 0.81 -2.24 -0.27
CA TYR A 32 -0.43 -2.54 -0.99
C TYR A 32 -0.31 -2.28 -2.49
N TYR A 33 0.30 -1.15 -2.86
CA TYR A 33 0.50 -0.81 -4.27
C TYR A 33 1.38 -1.85 -4.99
N GLN A 34 2.52 -2.21 -4.38
CA GLN A 34 3.45 -3.13 -5.02
C GLN A 34 2.89 -4.56 -5.11
N THR A 35 2.17 -5.03 -4.09
CA THR A 35 1.51 -6.35 -4.16
C THR A 35 0.45 -6.37 -5.25
N GLU A 36 -0.39 -5.34 -5.34
CA GLU A 36 -1.45 -5.28 -6.37
C GLU A 36 -0.86 -5.20 -7.79
N VAL A 37 0.18 -4.39 -8.00
CA VAL A 37 0.89 -4.33 -9.30
C VAL A 37 1.52 -5.68 -9.67
N TYR A 38 2.08 -6.38 -8.68
CA TYR A 38 2.67 -7.70 -8.91
C TYR A 38 1.60 -8.74 -9.24
N ASP A 39 0.49 -8.76 -8.49
CA ASP A 39 -0.62 -9.68 -8.68
C ASP A 39 -1.24 -9.49 -10.06
N ARG A 40 -1.50 -8.25 -10.49
CA ARG A 40 -1.99 -7.93 -11.86
C ARG A 40 -1.06 -8.39 -12.97
N ARG A 41 0.24 -8.53 -12.70
CA ARG A 41 1.23 -9.00 -13.68
C ARG A 41 1.32 -10.52 -13.75
N ILE A 42 1.14 -11.20 -12.62
CA ILE A 42 1.34 -12.65 -12.51
C ILE A 42 0.04 -13.43 -12.69
N CYS A 43 -1.06 -12.93 -12.13
CA CYS A 43 -2.34 -13.60 -12.16
C CYS A 43 -2.91 -13.64 -13.58
N SER A 44 -3.33 -14.84 -14.00
CA SER A 44 -4.06 -15.04 -15.25
C SER A 44 -5.58 -14.91 -15.10
N GLY A 45 -6.08 -14.95 -13.86
CA GLY A 45 -7.49 -14.79 -13.53
C GLY A 45 -7.84 -13.37 -13.07
N PHE A 46 -9.14 -13.05 -13.14
CA PHE A 46 -9.71 -11.85 -12.55
C PHE A 46 -11.07 -12.17 -11.94
N ASP A 47 -11.37 -11.52 -10.81
CA ASP A 47 -12.71 -11.50 -10.25
C ASP A 47 -13.63 -10.67 -11.14
N ARG A 48 -14.79 -11.22 -11.51
CA ARG A 48 -15.70 -10.56 -12.46
C ARG A 48 -16.50 -9.41 -11.84
N GLU A 49 -16.68 -9.42 -10.53
CA GLU A 49 -17.44 -8.42 -9.79
C GLU A 49 -16.56 -7.25 -9.38
N THR A 50 -15.35 -7.54 -8.86
CA THR A 50 -14.43 -6.52 -8.34
C THR A 50 -13.39 -6.07 -9.37
N GLY A 51 -13.11 -6.89 -10.39
CA GLY A 51 -12.05 -6.64 -11.36
C GLY A 51 -10.64 -6.89 -10.80
N GLU A 52 -10.54 -7.46 -9.60
CA GLU A 52 -9.27 -7.75 -8.93
C GLU A 52 -8.56 -8.95 -9.57
N ALA A 53 -7.23 -8.92 -9.58
CA ALA A 53 -6.42 -10.01 -10.11
C ALA A 53 -6.45 -11.22 -9.16
N ILE A 54 -6.79 -12.41 -9.67
CA ILE A 54 -6.82 -13.64 -8.88
C ILE A 54 -5.94 -14.73 -9.51
N PRO A 55 -5.23 -15.54 -8.72
CA PRO A 55 -4.37 -16.57 -9.27
C PRO A 55 -5.21 -17.65 -9.98
N GLY A 56 -4.90 -17.92 -11.24
CA GLY A 56 -5.57 -18.95 -12.04
C GLY A 56 -5.09 -20.37 -11.70
N ASN A 57 -3.98 -20.51 -10.99
CA ASN A 57 -3.41 -21.80 -10.59
C ASN A 57 -2.53 -21.68 -9.33
N THR A 58 -2.11 -22.84 -8.80
CA THR A 58 -1.28 -22.93 -7.59
C THR A 58 0.12 -22.33 -7.75
N VAL A 59 0.66 -22.28 -8.97
CA VAL A 59 1.98 -21.68 -9.23
C VAL A 59 1.90 -20.17 -9.03
N GLU A 60 0.95 -19.51 -9.69
CA GLU A 60 0.68 -18.07 -9.51
C GLU A 60 0.41 -17.74 -8.04
N TYR A 61 -0.44 -18.52 -7.37
CA TYR A 61 -0.71 -18.37 -5.93
C TYR A 61 0.58 -18.45 -5.09
N THR A 62 1.49 -19.36 -5.43
CA THR A 62 2.76 -19.50 -4.70
C THR A 62 3.68 -18.31 -4.94
N GLU A 63 3.70 -17.77 -6.17
CA GLU A 63 4.54 -16.63 -6.53
C GLU A 63 4.08 -15.34 -5.86
N ILE A 64 2.78 -15.02 -5.90
CA ILE A 64 2.24 -13.81 -5.26
C ILE A 64 2.49 -13.83 -3.74
N ASN A 65 2.29 -14.98 -3.08
CA ASN A 65 2.55 -15.12 -1.65
C ASN A 65 4.04 -15.01 -1.32
N ARG A 66 4.92 -15.56 -2.17
CA ARG A 66 6.37 -15.41 -2.01
C ARG A 66 6.78 -13.96 -2.11
N TYR A 67 6.26 -13.23 -3.10
CA TYR A 67 6.53 -11.81 -3.30
C TYR A 67 6.03 -10.97 -2.12
N ALA A 68 4.78 -11.15 -1.71
CA ALA A 68 4.19 -10.45 -0.57
C ALA A 68 5.00 -10.67 0.72
N LYS A 69 5.46 -11.90 0.97
CA LYS A 69 6.33 -12.22 2.12
C LYS A 69 7.69 -11.53 2.02
N GLN A 70 8.33 -11.54 0.85
CA GLN A 70 9.61 -10.87 0.63
C GLN A 70 9.48 -9.36 0.85
N LEU A 71 8.41 -8.75 0.37
CA LEU A 71 8.16 -7.33 0.54
C LEU A 71 7.89 -6.97 2.01
N MET A 72 7.05 -7.75 2.70
CA MET A 72 6.77 -7.54 4.13
C MET A 72 8.05 -7.67 4.99
N ASN A 73 8.93 -8.63 4.67
CA ASN A 73 10.21 -8.76 5.37
C ASN A 73 11.07 -7.48 5.24
N LYS A 74 11.12 -6.88 4.04
CA LYS A 74 11.83 -5.62 3.81
C LYS A 74 11.19 -4.47 4.58
N VAL A 75 9.86 -4.39 4.58
CA VAL A 75 9.12 -3.38 5.35
C VAL A 75 9.41 -3.51 6.85
N VAL A 76 9.38 -4.72 7.40
CA VAL A 76 9.70 -4.95 8.82
C VAL A 76 11.14 -4.53 9.17
N GLU A 77 12.10 -4.78 8.27
CA GLU A 77 13.48 -4.32 8.43
C GLU A 77 13.57 -2.78 8.46
N ASP A 78 12.91 -2.12 7.51
CA ASP A 78 12.80 -0.66 7.40
C ASP A 78 12.20 -0.04 8.68
N LEU A 79 11.12 -0.63 9.21
CA LEU A 79 10.43 -0.16 10.42
C LEU A 79 11.32 -0.27 11.66
N ARG A 80 12.07 -1.37 11.80
CA ARG A 80 13.05 -1.55 12.89
C ARG A 80 14.13 -0.48 12.86
N ASN A 81 14.65 -0.18 11.67
CA ASN A 81 15.66 0.86 11.48
C ASN A 81 15.15 2.27 11.81
N LYS A 82 13.83 2.47 11.79
CA LYS A 82 13.16 3.74 12.09
C LYS A 82 12.53 3.80 13.48
N ASN A 83 12.74 2.78 14.32
CA ASN A 83 12.14 2.69 15.67
C ASN A 83 10.61 2.84 15.68
N VAL A 84 9.91 2.39 14.64
CA VAL A 84 8.45 2.37 14.62
C VAL A 84 7.97 1.23 15.52
N ASP A 85 7.14 1.54 16.52
CA ASP A 85 6.55 0.52 17.39
C ASP A 85 5.34 -0.18 16.76
N ASP A 86 4.98 -1.34 17.32
CA ASP A 86 3.88 -2.18 16.88
C ASP A 86 2.51 -1.46 16.87
N SER A 87 2.29 -0.53 17.82
CA SER A 87 1.02 0.17 17.94
C SER A 87 0.84 1.19 16.83
N THR A 88 1.91 1.93 16.52
CA THR A 88 2.00 2.89 15.42
C THR A 88 1.88 2.17 14.09
N TRP A 89 2.57 1.04 13.93
CA TRP A 89 2.47 0.20 12.73
C TRP A 89 1.04 -0.29 12.45
N ARG A 90 0.33 -0.76 13.50
CA ARG A 90 -1.06 -1.23 13.38
C ARG A 90 -2.02 -0.08 13.11
N LEU A 91 -1.87 1.04 13.81
CA LEU A 91 -2.70 2.22 13.60
C LEU A 91 -2.57 2.73 12.15
N ALA A 92 -1.34 2.79 11.64
CA ALA A 92 -1.06 3.18 10.27
C ALA A 92 -1.68 2.22 9.24
N ARG A 93 -1.72 0.91 9.54
CA ARG A 93 -2.38 -0.09 8.68
C ARG A 93 -3.85 0.21 8.49
N ASP A 94 -4.54 0.47 9.60
CA ASP A 94 -6.00 0.66 9.62
C ASP A 94 -6.39 1.98 8.92
N GLY A 95 -5.47 2.95 8.88
CA GLY A 95 -5.58 4.12 8.01
C GLY A 95 -5.37 3.77 6.55
N ALA A 96 -4.27 3.11 6.23
CA ALA A 96 -3.88 2.80 4.85
C ALA A 96 -4.88 1.87 4.15
N SER A 97 -5.47 0.91 4.87
CA SER A 97 -6.43 -0.06 4.32
C SER A 97 -7.77 0.53 3.89
N ARG A 98 -8.01 1.83 4.13
CA ARG A 98 -9.24 2.53 3.72
C ARG A 98 -9.17 3.06 2.30
N HIS A 99 -8.01 3.00 1.67
CA HIS A 99 -7.78 3.54 0.34
C HIS A 99 -7.91 2.44 -0.73
N SER A 100 -8.59 2.77 -1.83
CA SER A 100 -8.58 1.90 -3.01
C SER A 100 -7.19 1.85 -3.64
N PHE A 101 -6.98 0.94 -4.60
CA PHE A 101 -5.74 0.92 -5.37
C PHE A 101 -5.49 2.25 -6.11
N GLU A 102 -6.51 2.79 -6.79
CA GLU A 102 -6.41 4.05 -7.54
C GLU A 102 -6.18 5.26 -6.64
N GLU A 103 -6.72 5.22 -5.41
CA GLU A 103 -6.44 6.25 -4.41
C GLU A 103 -5.01 6.12 -3.90
N THR A 104 -4.58 4.90 -3.56
CA THR A 104 -3.20 4.60 -3.14
C THR A 104 -2.18 5.08 -4.18
N GLU A 105 -2.38 4.74 -5.45
CA GLU A 105 -1.51 5.19 -6.55
C GLU A 105 -1.47 6.72 -6.65
N ARG A 106 -2.63 7.38 -6.64
CA ARG A 106 -2.72 8.85 -6.66
C ARG A 106 -2.01 9.49 -5.48
N LEU A 107 -2.06 8.88 -4.29
CA LEU A 107 -1.37 9.35 -3.10
C LEU A 107 0.15 9.25 -3.24
N LEU A 108 0.63 8.07 -3.65
CA LEU A 108 2.06 7.81 -3.81
C LEU A 108 2.67 8.75 -4.88
N ILE A 109 1.98 8.96 -6.01
CA ILE A 109 2.41 9.90 -7.07
C ILE A 109 2.31 11.34 -6.57
N GLY A 110 1.19 11.72 -5.94
CA GLY A 110 0.94 13.08 -5.46
C GLY A 110 1.97 13.56 -4.43
N LYS A 111 2.60 12.65 -3.69
CA LYS A 111 3.69 12.92 -2.75
C LYS A 111 5.09 12.77 -3.36
N GLY A 112 5.21 12.37 -4.63
CA GLY A 112 6.48 12.11 -5.29
C GLY A 112 7.24 10.92 -4.71
N TRP A 113 6.53 9.95 -4.10
CA TRP A 113 7.13 8.73 -3.56
C TRP A 113 7.33 7.66 -4.61
N ILE A 114 6.50 7.68 -5.65
CA ILE A 114 6.68 6.92 -6.89
C ILE A 114 6.53 7.87 -8.08
N ASN A 115 7.06 7.49 -9.25
CA ASN A 115 6.86 8.22 -10.50
C ASN A 115 5.56 7.76 -11.18
N GLU A 116 4.95 8.67 -11.94
CA GLU A 116 3.89 8.31 -12.89
C GLU A 116 4.51 7.44 -13.99
N ASN A 117 3.94 6.26 -14.22
CA ASN A 117 4.40 5.31 -15.26
C ASN A 117 3.96 5.77 -16.65
#